data_AF-C2KKE8-F1
#
_entry.id   AF-C2KKE8-F1
#
_cell.length_a   1.000
_cell.length_b   1.000
_cell.length_c   1.000
_cell.angle_alpha   90.00
_cell.angle_beta   90.00
_cell.angle_gamma   90.00
#
_symmetry.space_group_name_H-M   'P 1'
#
loop_
_entity.id
_entity.type
_entity.pdbx_description
1 polymer ?
#
loop_
_entity_poly.entity_id
_entity_poly.type
_entity_poly.pdbx_seq_one_letter_code
_entity_poly.pdbx_strand_id
1 'polypeptide(L)'
;MKSNQQSMTSRVSYAFGAFGNDMFFATLSTYFIMFVTTHLFNSGNAAQNDKMISSITLIIFLLRFVELAIDPFIGNAIDNTSTRWGKFKPWVVVCGTVGSVALIILFTNMGGLNKSNPLLYLIIFGIIYIIMDIFYSFKDIGFWSMIPALTFDSREREKTATFARIGSTIGGNLVGVVVMPIVLFFSLNQNDGTDDTRGWF
;
A
#
# COMPACT_ATOMS: atom_id res chain seq x y z
N MET A 1 27.21 16.26 -18.97
CA MET A 1 26.92 16.77 -17.60
C MET A 1 25.45 17.15 -17.55
N LYS A 2 24.60 16.43 -16.80
CA LYS A 2 23.21 16.90 -16.57
C LYS A 2 23.30 18.23 -15.82
N SER A 3 22.52 19.23 -16.21
CA SER A 3 22.53 20.52 -15.51
C SER A 3 22.18 20.31 -14.03
N ASN A 4 22.73 21.13 -13.14
CA ASN A 4 22.51 21.02 -11.69
C ASN A 4 20.99 21.04 -11.34
N GLN A 5 20.21 21.75 -12.16
CA GLN A 5 18.76 21.82 -12.07
C GLN A 5 18.06 20.49 -12.41
N GLN A 6 18.52 19.77 -13.46
CA GLN A 6 17.97 18.45 -13.82
C GLN A 6 18.28 17.37 -12.77
N SER A 7 19.44 17.45 -12.09
CA SER A 7 19.73 16.55 -10.96
C SER A 7 18.79 16.83 -9.78
N MET A 8 18.54 18.11 -9.46
CA MET A 8 17.65 18.47 -8.37
C MET A 8 16.19 18.03 -8.61
N THR A 9 15.65 18.26 -9.82
CA THR A 9 14.31 17.81 -10.17
C THR A 9 14.18 16.30 -10.03
N SER A 10 15.16 15.53 -10.51
CA SER A 10 15.15 14.06 -10.38
C SER A 10 15.14 13.60 -8.91
N ARG A 11 15.88 14.29 -8.03
CA ARG A 11 15.92 13.96 -6.59
C ARG A 11 14.59 14.25 -5.92
N VAL A 12 14.00 15.42 -6.18
CA VAL A 12 12.72 15.81 -5.60
C VAL A 12 11.60 14.90 -6.09
N SER A 13 11.55 14.58 -7.39
CA SER A 13 10.55 13.65 -7.93
C SER A 13 10.71 12.25 -7.34
N TYR A 14 11.95 11.77 -7.17
CA TYR A 14 12.19 10.47 -6.53
C TYR A 14 11.80 10.50 -5.05
N ALA A 15 12.10 11.59 -4.32
CA ALA A 15 11.66 11.76 -2.94
C ALA A 15 10.13 11.78 -2.79
N PHE A 16 9.42 12.39 -3.73
CA PHE A 16 7.96 12.38 -3.77
C PHE A 16 7.39 10.97 -4.03
N GLY A 17 8.05 10.18 -4.89
CA GLY A 17 7.72 8.78 -5.07
C GLY A 17 7.91 7.96 -3.78
N ALA A 18 9.00 8.20 -3.05
CA ALA A 18 9.30 7.53 -1.78
C ALA A 18 8.29 7.93 -0.69
N PHE A 19 7.90 9.20 -0.66
CA PHE A 19 6.83 9.71 0.19
C PHE A 19 5.52 8.95 -0.03
N GLY A 20 5.03 8.86 -1.28
CA GLY A 20 3.80 8.12 -1.58
C GLY A 20 3.92 6.62 -1.34
N ASN A 21 5.11 6.04 -1.50
CA ASN A 21 5.37 4.64 -1.22
C ASN A 21 5.21 4.30 0.26
N ASP A 22 5.87 5.05 1.14
CA ASP A 22 5.77 4.81 2.57
C ASP A 22 4.40 5.22 3.12
N MET A 23 3.71 6.20 2.50
CA MET A 23 2.31 6.47 2.84
C MET A 23 1.41 5.26 2.57
N PHE A 24 1.57 4.61 1.42
CA PHE A 24 0.82 3.41 1.09
C PHE A 24 1.12 2.30 2.12
N PHE A 25 2.39 2.07 2.41
CA PHE A 25 2.82 1.08 3.39
C PHE A 25 2.29 1.35 4.79
N ALA A 26 2.34 2.60 5.27
CA ALA A 26 1.82 3.00 6.58
C ALA A 26 0.29 2.82 6.65
N THR A 27 -0.42 3.17 5.58
CA THR A 27 -1.87 2.94 5.47
C THR A 27 -2.21 1.46 5.56
N LEU A 28 -1.50 0.61 4.81
CA LEU A 28 -1.72 -0.84 4.82
C LEU A 28 -1.34 -1.50 6.15
N SER A 29 -0.19 -1.15 6.72
CA SER A 29 0.33 -1.81 7.93
C SER A 29 -0.42 -1.43 9.20
N THR A 30 -0.89 -0.18 9.29
CA THR A 30 -1.48 0.36 10.52
C THR A 30 -2.99 0.52 10.41
N TYR A 31 -3.45 1.25 9.39
CA TYR A 31 -4.84 1.69 9.29
C TYR A 31 -5.77 0.63 8.72
N PHE A 32 -5.31 -0.15 7.74
CA PHE A 32 -6.08 -1.25 7.21
C PHE A 32 -6.31 -2.34 8.28
N ILE A 33 -5.29 -2.66 9.08
CA ILE A 33 -5.42 -3.59 10.19
C ILE A 33 -6.41 -3.06 11.24
N MET A 34 -6.33 -1.76 11.59
CA MET A 34 -7.30 -1.12 12.50
C MET A 34 -8.73 -1.18 11.94
N PHE A 35 -8.91 -0.92 10.65
CA PHE A 35 -10.19 -1.00 9.99
C PHE A 35 -10.77 -2.43 10.05
N VAL A 36 -9.98 -3.44 9.69
CA VAL A 36 -10.38 -4.86 9.73
C VAL A 36 -10.78 -5.31 11.13
N THR A 37 -10.03 -4.90 12.16
CA THR A 37 -10.24 -5.36 13.54
C THR A 37 -11.36 -4.62 14.26
N THR A 38 -11.60 -3.35 13.92
CA THR A 38 -12.46 -2.47 14.73
C THR A 38 -13.76 -2.08 14.04
N HIS A 39 -13.76 -1.90 12.71
CA HIS A 39 -14.89 -1.29 11.99
C HIS A 39 -15.52 -2.21 10.94
N LEU A 40 -14.74 -3.09 10.31
CA LEU A 40 -15.21 -3.94 9.22
C LEU A 40 -16.32 -4.91 9.65
N PHE A 41 -16.25 -5.40 10.89
CA PHE A 41 -17.19 -6.37 11.42
C PHE A 41 -17.97 -5.76 12.59
N ASN A 42 -19.08 -5.09 12.30
CA ASN A 42 -20.11 -4.85 13.31
C ASN A 42 -21.44 -5.54 12.96
N SER A 43 -21.51 -6.83 13.28
CA SER A 43 -22.74 -7.62 13.16
C SER A 43 -23.64 -7.61 14.41
N GLY A 44 -23.23 -6.93 15.50
CA GLY A 44 -23.91 -6.98 16.80
C GLY A 44 -23.68 -8.27 17.60
N ASN A 45 -23.02 -9.28 17.02
CA ASN A 45 -22.62 -10.51 17.72
C ASN A 45 -21.09 -10.59 17.85
N ALA A 46 -20.58 -10.31 19.06
CA ALA A 46 -19.14 -10.28 19.34
C ALA A 46 -18.43 -11.58 18.94
N ALA A 47 -19.03 -12.75 19.20
CA ALA A 47 -18.43 -14.04 18.90
C ALA A 47 -18.28 -14.31 17.39
N GLN A 48 -19.15 -13.74 16.56
CA GLN A 48 -19.06 -13.87 15.10
C GLN A 48 -18.04 -12.88 14.54
N ASN A 49 -17.98 -11.66 15.07
CA ASN A 49 -16.97 -10.67 14.69
C ASN A 49 -15.56 -11.20 14.99
N ASP A 50 -15.33 -11.75 16.18
CA ASP A 50 -14.03 -12.30 16.59
C ASP A 50 -13.56 -13.42 15.67
N LYS A 51 -14.47 -14.31 15.25
CA LYS A 51 -14.17 -15.38 14.29
C LYS A 51 -13.76 -14.83 12.92
N MET A 52 -14.43 -13.79 12.44
CA MET A 52 -14.13 -13.18 11.15
C MET A 52 -12.78 -12.45 11.18
N ILE A 53 -12.52 -11.69 12.25
CA ILE A 53 -11.23 -11.01 12.47
C ILE A 53 -10.10 -12.04 12.53
N SER A 54 -10.29 -13.13 13.29
CA SER A 54 -9.31 -14.23 13.37
C SER A 54 -9.06 -14.87 12.01
N SER A 55 -10.13 -15.11 11.23
CA SER A 55 -10.02 -15.71 9.90
C SER A 55 -9.25 -14.82 8.93
N ILE A 56 -9.53 -13.51 8.89
CA ILE A 56 -8.77 -12.57 8.07
C ILE A 56 -7.31 -12.49 8.51
N THR A 57 -7.07 -12.41 9.81
CA THR A 57 -5.71 -12.36 10.36
C THR A 57 -4.92 -13.60 9.95
N LEU A 58 -5.54 -14.79 10.00
CA LEU A 58 -4.95 -16.04 9.53
C LEU A 58 -4.68 -16.01 8.02
N ILE A 59 -5.62 -15.51 7.22
CA ILE A 59 -5.44 -15.37 5.76
C ILE A 59 -4.24 -14.47 5.46
N ILE A 60 -4.18 -13.27 6.06
CA ILE A 60 -3.06 -12.33 5.87
C ILE A 60 -1.75 -13.00 6.30
N PHE A 61 -1.74 -13.70 7.44
CA PHE A 61 -0.57 -14.43 7.91
C PHE A 61 -0.10 -15.50 6.92
N LEU A 62 -1.02 -16.29 6.36
CA LEU A 62 -0.69 -17.31 5.35
C LEU A 62 -0.21 -16.68 4.05
N LEU A 63 -0.82 -15.58 3.62
CA LEU A 63 -0.43 -14.86 2.40
C LEU A 63 0.99 -14.29 2.49
N ARG A 64 1.48 -13.92 3.68
CA ARG A 64 2.89 -13.53 3.86
C ARG A 64 3.89 -14.62 3.48
N PHE A 65 3.55 -15.90 3.66
CA PHE A 65 4.44 -16.97 3.18
C PHE A 65 4.46 -17.04 1.65
N VAL A 66 3.33 -16.72 1.01
CA VAL A 66 3.25 -16.64 -0.44
C VAL A 66 4.05 -15.44 -0.96
N GLU A 67 3.94 -14.29 -0.31
CA GLU A 67 4.75 -13.08 -0.57
C GLU A 67 6.24 -13.39 -0.50
N LEU A 68 6.70 -14.00 0.61
CA LEU A 68 8.08 -14.41 0.81
C LEU A 68 8.60 -15.34 -0.29
N ALA A 69 7.73 -16.17 -0.87
CA ALA A 69 8.08 -17.03 -2.00
C ALA A 69 8.15 -16.26 -3.32
N ILE A 70 7.34 -15.22 -3.52
CA ILE A 70 7.25 -14.44 -4.75
C ILE A 70 8.38 -13.39 -4.85
N ASP A 71 8.76 -12.77 -3.74
CA ASP A 71 9.73 -11.67 -3.69
C ASP A 71 11.05 -11.94 -4.45
N PRO A 72 11.70 -13.11 -4.35
CA PRO A 72 12.92 -13.41 -5.10
C PRO A 72 12.74 -13.38 -6.62
N PHE A 73 11.54 -13.65 -7.13
CA PHE A 73 11.25 -13.69 -8.56
C PHE A 73 11.01 -12.29 -9.15
N ILE A 74 10.67 -11.31 -8.32
CA ILE A 74 10.36 -9.94 -8.74
C ILE A 74 11.56 -9.28 -9.41
N GLY A 75 12.75 -9.44 -8.83
CA GLY A 75 14.00 -8.89 -9.38
C GLY A 75 14.24 -9.38 -10.81
N ASN A 76 14.07 -10.69 -11.05
CA ASN A 76 14.24 -11.29 -12.38
C ASN A 76 13.20 -10.76 -13.40
N ALA A 77 11.94 -10.64 -12.97
CA ALA A 77 10.87 -10.10 -13.82
C ALA A 77 11.13 -8.65 -14.24
N ILE A 78 11.58 -7.80 -13.30
CA ILE A 78 12.00 -6.43 -13.60
C ILE A 78 13.23 -6.44 -14.50
N ASP A 79 14.17 -7.35 -14.25
CA ASP A 79 15.43 -7.46 -14.99
C ASP A 79 15.25 -7.74 -16.48
N ASN A 80 14.31 -8.63 -16.81
CA ASN A 80 13.99 -9.02 -18.17
C ASN A 80 13.03 -8.07 -18.90
N THR A 81 12.58 -6.99 -18.25
CA THR A 81 11.62 -6.06 -18.85
C THR A 81 12.31 -5.03 -19.75
N SER A 82 12.05 -5.11 -21.07
CA SER A 82 12.44 -4.07 -22.04
C SER A 82 11.20 -3.37 -22.60
N THR A 83 11.00 -2.11 -22.22
CA THR A 83 9.89 -1.29 -22.74
C THR A 83 10.37 0.08 -23.21
N ARG A 84 9.55 0.76 -24.02
CA ARG A 84 9.81 2.13 -24.50
C ARG A 84 9.89 3.17 -23.37
N TRP A 85 9.33 2.88 -22.19
CA TRP A 85 9.38 3.78 -21.02
C TRP A 85 10.51 3.44 -20.06
N GLY A 86 11.38 2.49 -20.44
CA GLY A 86 12.47 1.99 -19.63
C GLY A 86 12.09 0.77 -18.81
N LYS A 87 13.04 0.36 -17.98
CA LYS A 87 12.98 -0.90 -17.22
C LYS A 87 12.07 -0.79 -15.98
N PHE A 88 12.27 0.24 -15.16
CA PHE A 88 11.60 0.37 -13.85
C PHE A 88 10.27 1.13 -13.89
N LYS A 89 10.16 2.15 -14.74
CA LYS A 89 8.99 3.07 -14.74
C LYS A 89 7.64 2.38 -14.98
N PRO A 90 7.49 1.45 -15.95
CA PRO A 90 6.22 0.76 -16.16
C PRO A 90 5.76 0.01 -14.90
N TRP A 91 6.67 -0.72 -14.25
CA TRP A 91 6.37 -1.46 -13.03
C TRP A 91 5.94 -0.53 -11.90
N VAL A 92 6.68 0.53 -11.63
CA VAL A 92 6.33 1.48 -10.55
C VAL A 92 4.94 2.11 -10.77
N VAL A 93 4.61 2.50 -12.01
CA VAL A 93 3.33 3.17 -12.30
C VAL A 93 2.16 2.18 -12.34
N VAL A 94 2.28 1.08 -13.09
CA VAL A 94 1.20 0.10 -13.25
C VAL A 94 0.93 -0.58 -11.91
N CYS A 95 1.98 -1.08 -11.25
CA CYS A 95 1.82 -1.80 -9.99
C CYS A 95 1.40 -0.87 -8.85
N GLY A 96 1.91 0.37 -8.84
CA GLY A 96 1.43 1.39 -7.91
C GLY A 96 -0.07 1.71 -8.10
N THR A 97 -0.54 1.78 -9.34
CA THR A 97 -1.95 2.05 -9.64
C THR A 97 -2.84 0.87 -9.26
N VAL A 98 -2.48 -0.34 -9.68
CA VAL A 98 -3.25 -1.56 -9.38
C VAL A 98 -3.29 -1.81 -7.87
N GLY A 99 -2.15 -1.67 -7.17
CA GLY A 99 -2.09 -1.78 -5.71
C GLY A 99 -2.95 -0.74 -5.00
N SER A 100 -2.98 0.50 -5.49
CA SER A 100 -3.83 1.57 -4.94
C SER A 100 -5.32 1.29 -5.10
N VAL A 101 -5.74 0.85 -6.29
CA VAL A 101 -7.15 0.48 -6.54
C VAL A 101 -7.55 -0.72 -5.68
N ALA A 102 -6.70 -1.74 -5.59
CA ALA A 102 -6.97 -2.91 -4.78
C ALA A 102 -7.04 -2.56 -3.28
N LEU A 103 -6.17 -1.67 -2.79
CA LEU A 103 -6.23 -1.17 -1.42
C LEU A 103 -7.57 -0.46 -1.14
N ILE A 104 -8.02 0.44 -2.03
CA ILE A 104 -9.33 1.10 -1.89
C ILE A 104 -10.46 0.07 -1.77
N ILE A 105 -10.45 -0.97 -2.61
CA ILE A 105 -11.46 -2.03 -2.55
C ILE A 105 -11.36 -2.83 -1.25
N LEU A 106 -10.15 -3.09 -0.74
CA LEU A 106 -9.94 -3.83 0.51
C LEU A 106 -10.45 -3.09 1.73
N PHE A 107 -10.39 -1.75 1.72
CA PHE A 107 -11.08 -1.02 2.76
C PHE A 107 -12.57 -1.33 2.73
N THR A 108 -13.21 -1.80 1.64
CA THR A 108 -14.69 -1.91 1.53
C THR A 108 -15.30 -3.11 2.24
N ASN A 109 -16.53 -2.95 2.74
CA ASN A 109 -17.37 -4.07 3.18
C ASN A 109 -17.98 -4.87 2.00
N MET A 110 -17.56 -4.58 0.77
CA MET A 110 -18.00 -5.20 -0.48
C MET A 110 -19.54 -5.28 -0.61
N GLY A 111 -20.23 -4.20 -0.25
CA GLY A 111 -21.70 -4.13 -0.35
C GLY A 111 -22.43 -4.95 0.71
N GLY A 112 -21.81 -5.23 1.86
CA GLY A 112 -22.40 -6.02 2.94
C GLY A 112 -22.24 -7.53 2.78
N LEU A 113 -21.38 -7.97 1.85
CA LEU A 113 -21.11 -9.39 1.61
C LEU A 113 -20.51 -10.08 2.85
N ASN A 114 -19.81 -9.31 3.69
CA ASN A 114 -19.32 -9.77 5.00
C ASN A 114 -20.44 -10.31 5.93
N LYS A 115 -21.67 -9.79 5.82
CA LYS A 115 -22.85 -10.25 6.57
C LYS A 115 -23.67 -11.27 5.80
N SER A 116 -23.87 -11.05 4.49
CA SER A 116 -24.73 -11.92 3.67
C SER A 116 -24.10 -13.28 3.35
N ASN A 117 -22.80 -13.32 3.05
CA ASN A 117 -22.08 -14.56 2.74
C ASN A 117 -20.62 -14.45 3.22
N PRO A 118 -20.37 -14.72 4.52
CA PRO A 118 -19.06 -14.54 5.13
C PRO A 118 -17.92 -15.33 4.46
N LEU A 119 -18.19 -16.55 4.01
CA LEU A 119 -17.20 -17.39 3.32
C LEU A 119 -16.79 -16.79 1.97
N LEU A 120 -17.77 -16.36 1.18
CA LEU A 120 -17.49 -15.73 -0.11
C LEU A 120 -16.69 -14.43 0.06
N TYR A 121 -17.03 -13.65 1.09
CA TYR A 121 -16.27 -12.44 1.44
C TYR A 121 -14.80 -12.77 1.75
N LEU A 122 -14.53 -13.78 2.58
CA LEU A 122 -13.15 -14.16 2.92
C LEU A 122 -12.34 -14.62 1.69
N ILE A 123 -12.97 -15.35 0.76
CA ILE A 123 -12.31 -15.78 -0.48
C ILE A 123 -11.96 -14.57 -1.36
N ILE A 124 -12.93 -13.68 -1.60
CA ILE A 124 -12.71 -12.48 -2.42
C ILE A 124 -11.68 -11.56 -1.77
N PHE A 125 -11.76 -11.37 -0.45
CA PHE A 125 -10.78 -10.64 0.33
C PHE A 125 -9.38 -11.20 0.13
N GLY A 126 -9.18 -12.51 0.28
CA GLY A 126 -7.88 -13.15 0.11
C GLY A 126 -7.31 -12.94 -1.30
N ILE A 127 -8.15 -13.03 -2.34
CA ILE A 127 -7.75 -12.79 -3.74
C ILE A 127 -7.34 -11.33 -3.96
N ILE A 128 -8.11 -10.37 -3.46
CA ILE A 128 -7.78 -8.95 -3.63
C ILE A 128 -6.53 -8.59 -2.82
N TYR A 129 -6.40 -9.15 -1.62
CA TYR A 129 -5.24 -8.94 -0.75
C TYR A 129 -3.96 -9.44 -1.42
N ILE A 130 -3.92 -10.69 -1.90
CA ILE A 130 -2.72 -11.22 -2.55
C ILE A 130 -2.37 -10.45 -3.84
N ILE A 131 -3.36 -10.01 -4.62
CA ILE A 131 -3.13 -9.17 -5.79
C ILE A 131 -2.47 -7.86 -5.35
N MET A 132 -3.09 -7.15 -4.40
CA MET A 132 -2.58 -5.88 -3.88
C MET A 132 -1.14 -6.03 -3.37
N ASP A 133 -0.88 -7.08 -2.58
CA ASP A 133 0.39 -7.38 -1.93
C ASP A 133 1.51 -7.66 -2.95
N ILE A 134 1.24 -8.51 -3.95
CA ILE A 134 2.18 -8.77 -5.06
C ILE A 134 2.49 -7.47 -5.81
N PHE A 135 1.47 -6.71 -6.21
CA PHE A 135 1.68 -5.46 -6.94
C PHE A 135 2.42 -4.41 -6.09
N TYR A 136 2.15 -4.35 -4.79
CA TYR A 136 2.90 -3.52 -3.87
C TYR A 136 4.38 -3.92 -3.84
N SER A 137 4.70 -5.22 -3.68
CA SER A 137 6.09 -5.71 -3.64
C SER A 137 6.84 -5.40 -4.95
N PHE A 138 6.21 -5.62 -6.11
CA PHE A 138 6.77 -5.26 -7.42
C PHE A 138 7.12 -3.77 -7.52
N LYS A 139 6.21 -2.91 -7.04
CA LYS A 139 6.41 -1.47 -7.03
C LYS A 139 7.52 -1.07 -6.06
N ASP A 140 7.55 -1.61 -4.84
CA ASP A 140 8.53 -1.25 -3.82
C ASP A 140 9.96 -1.67 -4.23
N ILE A 141 10.15 -2.93 -4.62
CA ILE A 141 11.43 -3.43 -5.08
C ILE A 141 11.89 -2.68 -6.33
N GLY A 142 10.99 -2.48 -7.30
CA GLY A 142 11.29 -1.74 -8.53
C GLY A 142 11.63 -0.27 -8.29
N PHE A 143 10.99 0.35 -7.31
CA PHE A 143 11.24 1.72 -6.92
C PHE A 143 12.65 1.87 -6.32
N TRP A 144 12.97 1.10 -5.28
CA TRP A 144 14.28 1.18 -4.61
C TRP A 144 15.45 0.71 -5.50
N SER A 145 15.20 -0.27 -6.37
CA SER A 145 16.17 -0.75 -7.36
C SER A 145 16.51 0.29 -8.45
N MET A 146 15.71 1.35 -8.58
CA MET A 146 15.95 2.40 -9.57
C MET A 146 17.10 3.35 -9.17
N ILE A 147 17.37 3.53 -7.87
CA ILE A 147 18.43 4.43 -7.36
C ILE A 147 19.78 4.22 -8.05
N PRO A 148 20.35 2.99 -8.09
CA PRO A 148 21.63 2.75 -8.75
C PRO A 148 21.58 2.95 -10.28
N ALA A 149 20.39 2.86 -10.91
CA ALA A 149 20.22 3.09 -12.33
C ALA A 149 20.10 4.58 -12.72
N LEU A 150 19.84 5.47 -11.75
CA LEU A 150 19.65 6.91 -12.01
C LEU A 150 20.97 7.67 -12.22
N THR A 151 22.06 7.22 -11.57
CA THR A 151 23.38 7.87 -11.64
C THR A 151 24.52 6.89 -11.38
N PHE A 152 25.61 7.05 -12.12
CA PHE A 152 26.86 6.31 -11.91
C PHE A 152 27.76 6.95 -10.83
N ASP A 153 27.50 8.21 -10.45
CA ASP A 153 28.25 8.89 -9.40
C ASP A 153 27.74 8.47 -8.02
N SER A 154 28.63 7.88 -7.21
CA SER A 154 28.35 7.44 -5.85
C SER A 154 27.79 8.56 -4.97
N ARG A 155 28.31 9.80 -5.10
CA ARG A 155 27.90 10.94 -4.26
C ARG A 155 26.50 11.42 -4.61
N GLU A 156 26.17 11.42 -5.90
CA GLU A 156 24.83 11.78 -6.37
C GLU A 156 23.81 10.69 -6.01
N ARG A 157 24.22 9.42 -6.01
CA ARG A 157 23.40 8.28 -5.58
C ARG A 157 23.06 8.39 -4.10
N GLU A 158 24.06 8.63 -3.26
CA GLU A 158 23.89 8.81 -1.82
C GLU A 158 22.95 9.97 -1.48
N LYS A 159 23.12 11.13 -2.15
CA LYS A 159 22.21 12.26 -1.98
C LYS A 159 20.78 11.89 -2.39
N THR A 160 20.60 11.25 -3.54
CA THR A 160 19.27 10.84 -4.02
C THR A 160 18.60 9.88 -3.05
N ALA A 161 19.33 8.90 -2.52
CA ALA A 161 18.84 7.97 -1.51
C ALA A 161 18.46 8.70 -0.20
N THR A 162 19.27 9.67 0.22
CA THR A 162 18.99 10.47 1.43
C THR A 162 17.71 11.30 1.26
N PHE A 163 17.55 12.00 0.13
CA PHE A 163 16.32 12.74 -0.18
C PHE A 163 15.11 11.80 -0.23
N ALA A 164 15.26 10.61 -0.81
CA ALA A 164 14.23 9.58 -0.82
C ALA A 164 13.81 9.17 0.59
N ARG A 165 14.80 8.92 1.47
CA ARG A 165 14.53 8.47 2.83
C ARG A 165 13.86 9.53 3.69
N ILE A 166 14.22 10.81 3.49
CA ILE A 166 13.51 11.94 4.11
C ILE A 166 12.06 11.95 3.65
N GLY A 167 11.81 11.85 2.33
CA GLY A 167 10.46 11.78 1.77
C GLY A 167 9.65 10.61 2.33
N SER A 168 10.24 9.41 2.38
CA SER A 168 9.59 8.20 2.90
C SER A 168 9.25 8.34 4.39
N THR A 169 10.17 8.86 5.21
CA THR A 169 9.94 9.11 6.65
C THR A 169 8.80 10.09 6.88
N ILE A 170 8.77 11.20 6.12
CA ILE A 170 7.68 12.18 6.21
C ILE A 170 6.36 11.53 5.78
N GLY A 171 6.37 10.77 4.68
CA GLY A 171 5.20 10.07 4.15
C GLY A 171 4.58 9.14 5.18
N GLY A 172 5.36 8.20 5.72
CA GLY A 172 4.85 7.24 6.70
C GLY A 172 4.28 7.89 7.97
N ASN A 173 4.93 8.94 8.49
CA ASN A 173 4.43 9.64 9.67
C ASN A 173 3.22 10.52 9.38
N LEU A 174 3.14 11.12 8.19
CA LEU A 174 2.03 12.00 7.83
C LEU A 174 0.70 11.25 7.78
N VAL A 175 0.71 9.98 7.35
CA VAL A 175 -0.49 9.13 7.40
C VAL A 175 -1.06 9.07 8.82
N GLY A 176 -0.17 8.90 9.81
CA GLY A 176 -0.49 8.94 11.24
C GLY A 176 -1.32 10.15 11.68
N VAL A 177 -0.98 11.31 11.12
CA VAL A 177 -1.56 12.61 11.49
C VAL A 177 -2.81 12.94 10.68
N VAL A 178 -2.86 12.52 9.41
CA VAL A 178 -3.88 12.97 8.45
C VAL A 178 -5.06 12.01 8.36
N VAL A 179 -4.85 10.71 8.51
CA VAL A 179 -5.94 9.72 8.33
C VAL A 179 -7.01 9.88 9.40
N MET A 180 -6.65 10.04 10.67
CA MET A 180 -7.66 10.15 11.75
C MET A 180 -8.58 11.37 11.60
N PRO A 181 -8.09 12.60 11.34
CA PRO A 181 -8.95 13.74 11.04
C PRO A 181 -9.84 13.54 9.82
N ILE A 182 -9.35 12.89 8.76
CA ILE A 182 -10.16 12.61 7.56
C ILE A 182 -11.30 11.63 7.89
N VAL A 183 -10.98 10.53 8.58
CA VAL A 183 -11.97 9.53 9.00
C VAL A 183 -13.04 10.20 9.87
N LEU A 184 -12.64 11.04 10.83
CA LEU A 184 -13.57 11.79 11.67
C LEU A 184 -14.40 12.79 10.86
N PHE A 185 -13.79 13.54 9.94
CA PHE A 185 -14.50 14.52 9.10
C PHE A 185 -15.62 13.88 8.28
N PHE A 186 -15.36 12.72 7.68
CA PHE A 186 -16.37 11.99 6.92
C PHE A 186 -17.36 11.24 7.80
N SER A 187 -16.96 10.82 9.00
CA SER A 187 -17.83 10.15 9.97
C SER A 187 -18.79 11.12 10.70
N LEU A 188 -18.41 12.39 10.89
CA LEU A 188 -19.22 13.41 11.61
C LEU A 188 -20.52 13.81 10.90
N ASN A 189 -20.69 13.50 9.61
CA ASN A 189 -21.91 13.85 8.86
C ASN A 189 -23.09 12.89 9.08
N GLN A 190 -22.95 11.84 9.91
CA GLN A 190 -24.06 10.97 10.33
C GLN A 190 -23.92 10.56 11.80
N ASN A 191 -25.04 10.64 12.53
CA ASN A 191 -25.19 10.70 13.99
C ASN A 191 -24.75 9.48 14.84
N ASP A 192 -23.77 8.65 14.46
CA ASP A 192 -23.29 7.56 15.34
C ASP A 192 -21.77 7.35 15.19
N GLY A 193 -20.99 8.16 15.92
CA GLY A 193 -19.54 8.34 15.82
C GLY A 193 -18.64 7.18 16.27
N THR A 194 -19.10 5.92 16.19
CA THR A 194 -18.28 4.74 16.49
C THR A 194 -18.52 3.55 15.58
N ASP A 195 -19.50 3.63 14.66
CA ASP A 195 -19.95 2.47 13.87
C ASP A 195 -19.99 2.72 12.35
N ASP A 196 -19.53 3.89 11.92
CA ASP A 196 -19.60 4.26 10.52
C ASP A 196 -18.35 3.83 9.74
N THR A 197 -18.51 2.76 8.96
CA THR A 197 -17.50 2.31 7.99
C THR A 197 -17.26 3.32 6.86
N ARG A 198 -18.13 4.32 6.65
CA ARG A 198 -18.01 5.30 5.55
C ARG A 198 -16.83 6.26 5.70
N GLY A 199 -16.40 6.58 6.92
CA GLY A 199 -15.22 7.42 7.13
C GLY A 199 -13.91 6.78 6.63
N TRP A 200 -13.93 5.46 6.42
CA TRP A 200 -12.81 4.69 5.89
C TRP A 200 -12.86 4.52 4.36
N PHE A 201 -13.82 5.19 3.69
CA PHE A 201 -13.97 5.29 2.22
C PHE A 201 -13.88 6.72 1.70
#